data_AF-A0A2H0U880-F1
#
_entry.id   AF-A0A2H0U880-F1
#
_cell.length_a   1.000
_cell.length_b   1.000
_cell.length_c   1.000
_cell.angle_alpha   90.00
_cell.angle_beta   90.00
_cell.angle_gamma   90.00
#
_symmetry.space_group_name_H-M   'P 1'
#
loop_
_entity.id
_entity.type
_entity.pdbx_description
1 polymer ?
#
loop_
_entity_poly.entity_id
_entity_poly.type
_entity_poly.pdbx_seq_one_letter_code
_entity_poly.pdbx_strand_id
1 'polypeptide(L)'
;MVNIAKRDDQDRSVASYESRSPFTLINRFFDDDLFDPFNVLTPSLFRNRGLSGVSTLFPKVDVSETDEEIKVVANVPGIDPDKINIEVGEDYLSLSGRIEKEVKDEDKRGKVYRYEREFGEFRREFALPARVKTDDISAKAKNGVLTITLPKSEEAKKHKVKVEVVD
;
A
#
# COMPACT_ATOMS: atom_id res chain seq x y z
N MET A 1 -4.62 60.51 12.84
CA MET A 1 -3.73 60.50 14.04
C MET A 1 -4.53 60.03 15.23
N VAL A 2 -4.33 58.79 15.67
CA VAL A 2 -4.37 58.38 17.09
C VAL A 2 -3.41 57.20 17.19
N ASN A 3 -2.44 57.34 18.09
CA ASN A 3 -1.40 56.37 18.41
C ASN A 3 -1.56 56.09 19.91
N ILE A 4 -1.83 54.84 20.31
CA ILE A 4 -1.82 54.38 21.71
C ILE A 4 -1.37 52.91 21.63
N ALA A 5 -0.06 52.63 21.69
CA ALA A 5 0.82 52.50 22.86
C ALA A 5 0.91 51.05 23.38
N LYS A 6 2.17 50.60 23.46
CA LYS A 6 2.70 49.27 23.81
C LYS A 6 2.21 48.70 25.13
N ARG A 7 2.24 47.36 25.21
CA ARG A 7 2.77 46.65 26.38
C ARG A 7 3.66 45.48 25.92
N ASP A 8 4.95 45.63 26.19
CA ASP A 8 5.95 44.56 26.25
C ASP A 8 5.83 43.86 27.62
N ASP A 9 5.97 42.54 27.66
CA ASP A 9 6.62 41.74 28.73
C ASP A 9 6.54 40.24 28.33
N GLN A 10 7.63 39.69 27.80
CA GLN A 10 8.71 38.98 28.50
C GLN A 10 8.47 37.46 28.62
N ASP A 11 9.17 36.75 27.73
CA ASP A 11 10.18 35.75 28.07
C ASP A 11 9.80 34.64 29.05
N ARG A 12 9.56 33.43 28.52
CA ARG A 12 10.17 32.20 29.03
C ARG A 12 10.42 31.22 27.90
N SER A 13 11.68 31.16 27.49
CA SER A 13 12.28 29.89 27.11
C SER A 13 12.13 28.88 28.26
N VAL A 14 11.54 27.73 27.99
CA VAL A 14 11.90 26.48 28.66
C VAL A 14 11.70 25.35 27.68
N ALA A 15 12.83 24.83 27.25
CA ALA A 15 12.93 23.51 26.68
C ALA A 15 12.35 22.45 27.65
N SER A 16 12.17 21.26 27.08
CA SER A 16 11.84 19.98 27.71
C SER A 16 10.36 19.69 27.97
N TYR A 17 9.77 18.97 27.02
CA TYR A 17 9.33 17.62 27.35
C TYR A 17 9.76 16.69 26.21
N GLU A 18 11.04 16.28 26.25
CA GLU A 18 11.38 14.96 25.75
C GLU A 18 10.53 13.96 26.53
N SER A 19 9.44 13.50 25.92
CA SER A 19 8.81 12.25 26.33
C SER A 19 9.06 11.26 25.21
N ARG A 20 10.01 10.38 25.50
CA ARG A 20 10.41 9.21 24.72
C ARG A 20 9.21 8.28 24.55
N SER A 21 8.40 8.52 23.53
CA SER A 21 7.45 7.54 23.02
C SER A 21 7.90 7.07 21.65
N PRO A 22 7.98 5.76 21.40
CA PRO A 22 8.42 5.18 20.11
C PRO A 22 7.50 5.54 18.94
N PHE A 23 6.41 6.27 19.22
CA PHE A 23 5.40 6.74 18.28
C PHE A 23 5.66 8.14 17.71
N THR A 24 6.77 8.81 18.03
CA THR A 24 7.09 10.12 17.39
C THR A 24 7.52 9.95 15.92
N LEU A 25 7.85 8.73 15.48
CA LEU A 25 8.01 8.38 14.06
C LEU A 25 6.68 8.33 13.30
N ILE A 26 5.56 8.31 14.02
CA ILE A 26 4.22 8.17 13.46
C ILE A 26 3.55 9.55 13.32
N ASN A 27 3.79 10.51 14.24
CA ASN A 27 3.12 11.82 14.19
C ASN A 27 3.74 12.93 13.30
N ARG A 28 4.96 12.78 12.80
CA ARG A 28 5.49 13.73 11.78
C ARG A 28 5.08 13.36 10.35
N PHE A 29 4.41 12.22 10.17
CA PHE A 29 3.95 11.72 8.87
C PHE A 29 2.46 12.01 8.59
N PHE A 30 1.68 12.46 9.59
CA PHE A 30 0.21 12.42 9.58
C PHE A 30 -0.54 13.57 8.86
N ASP A 31 0.15 14.56 8.28
CA ASP A 31 -0.51 15.68 7.59
C ASP A 31 -0.25 15.83 6.09
N ASP A 32 0.51 14.95 5.42
CA ASP A 32 0.66 15.01 3.96
C ASP A 32 0.86 13.61 3.37
N ASP A 33 -0.14 13.09 2.62
CA ASP A 33 -0.04 12.09 1.52
C ASP A 33 0.92 10.88 1.68
N LEU A 34 1.24 10.45 2.91
CA LEU A 34 2.23 9.40 3.23
C LEU A 34 1.70 8.30 4.17
N PHE A 35 0.43 8.34 4.58
CA PHE A 35 -0.19 7.43 5.58
C PHE A 35 -1.14 6.36 5.01
N ASP A 36 -0.93 5.95 3.76
CA ASP A 36 -1.39 4.64 3.34
C ASP A 36 -0.21 3.66 3.55
N PRO A 37 -0.27 2.72 4.52
CA PRO A 37 0.77 1.72 4.72
C PRO A 37 1.02 0.86 3.47
N PHE A 38 0.10 0.89 2.49
CA PHE A 38 0.25 0.24 1.19
C PHE A 38 0.97 1.08 0.12
N ASN A 39 1.25 2.37 0.36
CA ASN A 39 2.04 3.24 -0.55
C ASN A 39 3.52 3.38 -0.17
N VAL A 40 3.95 2.79 0.95
CA VAL A 40 5.35 2.86 1.45
C VAL A 40 6.34 2.06 0.58
N LEU A 41 5.85 1.28 -0.39
CA LEU A 41 6.66 0.46 -1.30
C LEU A 41 6.59 0.90 -2.77
N THR A 42 6.50 2.20 -3.03
CA THR A 42 7.11 2.75 -4.25
C THR A 42 8.46 3.35 -3.87
N PRO A 43 9.56 2.59 -3.97
CA PRO A 43 10.87 3.12 -3.63
C PRO A 43 11.14 4.35 -4.47
N SER A 44 11.56 5.42 -3.82
CA SER A 44 12.19 6.59 -4.45
C SER A 44 13.41 6.21 -5.32
N LEU A 45 13.87 4.96 -5.26
CA LEU A 45 14.87 4.37 -6.16
C LEU A 45 14.34 4.02 -7.56
N PHE A 46 13.04 3.81 -7.75
CA PHE A 46 12.44 3.61 -9.08
C PHE A 46 12.15 4.94 -9.80
N ARG A 47 12.22 6.08 -9.10
CA ARG A 47 12.10 7.42 -9.72
C ARG A 47 13.31 7.83 -10.55
N ASN A 48 14.49 7.23 -10.34
CA ASN A 48 15.75 7.71 -10.92
C ASN A 48 16.28 6.88 -12.10
N ARG A 49 15.47 5.98 -12.67
CA ARG A 49 15.85 5.16 -13.83
C ARG A 49 15.18 5.60 -15.13
N GLY A 50 15.21 6.90 -15.45
CA GLY A 50 15.00 7.42 -16.82
C GLY A 50 13.77 6.97 -17.60
N LEU A 51 12.75 6.40 -16.96
CA LEU A 51 11.51 5.95 -17.59
C LEU A 51 10.52 7.11 -17.54
N SER A 52 10.44 7.84 -18.65
CA SER A 52 9.32 8.72 -18.95
C SER A 52 8.02 7.91 -18.90
N GLY A 53 7.28 8.06 -17.82
CA GLY A 53 5.99 7.42 -17.64
C GLY A 53 5.63 7.44 -16.18
N VAL A 54 4.71 8.30 -15.80
CA VAL A 54 3.91 8.10 -14.59
C VAL A 54 3.21 6.75 -14.81
N SER A 55 3.84 5.66 -14.37
CA SER A 55 3.23 4.34 -14.38
C SER A 55 2.05 4.46 -13.43
N THR A 56 0.86 4.59 -14.00
CA THR A 56 -0.38 4.37 -13.29
C THR A 56 -0.22 3.05 -12.56
N LEU A 57 -0.24 3.08 -11.23
CA LEU A 57 -0.06 1.86 -10.43
C LEU A 57 -1.18 0.89 -10.82
N PHE A 58 -0.82 -0.18 -11.53
CA PHE A 58 -1.71 -1.21 -12.05
C PHE A 58 -1.17 -2.60 -11.70
N PRO A 59 -2.04 -3.58 -11.39
CA PRO A 59 -3.49 -3.46 -11.22
C PRO A 59 -3.86 -2.52 -10.06
N LYS A 60 -5.09 -2.01 -10.06
CA LYS A 60 -5.64 -1.31 -8.88
C LYS A 60 -5.92 -2.35 -7.81
N VAL A 61 -5.52 -2.04 -6.58
CA VAL A 61 -5.56 -2.98 -5.46
C VAL A 61 -6.06 -2.28 -4.22
N ASP A 62 -6.96 -2.95 -3.52
CA ASP A 62 -7.37 -2.63 -2.15
C ASP A 62 -6.72 -3.65 -1.20
N VAL A 63 -6.24 -3.18 -0.06
CA VAL A 63 -5.76 -4.09 0.99
C VAL A 63 -6.41 -3.74 2.31
N SER A 64 -6.87 -4.78 3.01
CA SER A 64 -7.60 -4.68 4.27
C SER A 64 -7.11 -5.73 5.25
N GLU A 65 -7.28 -5.47 6.53
CA GLU A 65 -6.85 -6.33 7.62
C GLU A 65 -7.99 -6.50 8.62
N THR A 66 -8.22 -7.73 9.06
CA THR A 66 -9.03 -8.05 10.25
C THR A 66 -8.11 -8.59 11.35
N ASP A 67 -8.64 -8.91 12.53
CA ASP A 67 -7.83 -9.56 13.56
C ASP A 67 -7.31 -10.96 13.14
N GLU A 68 -7.91 -11.58 12.13
CA GLU A 68 -7.62 -12.95 11.70
C GLU A 68 -6.84 -13.03 10.38
N GLU A 69 -7.06 -12.12 9.44
CA GLU A 69 -6.52 -12.23 8.08
C GLU A 69 -6.18 -10.87 7.47
N ILE A 70 -5.28 -10.89 6.49
CA ILE A 70 -5.05 -9.80 5.54
C ILE A 70 -5.73 -10.20 4.22
N LYS A 71 -6.43 -9.27 3.58
CA LYS A 71 -7.11 -9.48 2.30
C LYS A 71 -6.63 -8.46 1.28
N VAL A 72 -6.12 -8.95 0.16
CA VAL A 72 -5.69 -8.16 -1.01
C VAL A 72 -6.68 -8.40 -2.15
N VAL A 73 -7.28 -7.34 -2.68
CA VAL A 73 -8.25 -7.41 -3.78
C VAL A 73 -7.73 -6.61 -4.95
N ALA A 74 -7.48 -7.26 -6.08
CA ALA A 74 -6.91 -6.64 -7.28
C ALA A 74 -7.85 -6.72 -8.49
N ASN A 75 -7.97 -5.62 -9.23
CA ASN A 75 -8.67 -5.57 -10.50
C ASN A 75 -7.74 -6.05 -11.63
N VAL A 76 -8.01 -7.24 -12.16
CA VAL A 76 -7.23 -7.92 -13.20
C VAL A 76 -8.13 -8.37 -14.38
N PRO A 77 -8.93 -7.47 -14.97
CA PRO A 77 -9.85 -7.83 -16.05
C PRO A 77 -9.09 -8.28 -17.31
N GLY A 78 -9.57 -9.36 -17.93
CA GLY A 78 -9.00 -9.87 -19.18
C GLY A 78 -7.68 -10.62 -19.04
N ILE A 79 -7.26 -10.94 -17.80
CA ILE A 79 -6.11 -11.79 -17.52
C ILE A 79 -6.61 -13.20 -17.21
N ASP A 80 -5.98 -14.19 -17.85
CA ASP A 80 -6.11 -15.59 -17.45
C ASP A 80 -5.53 -15.78 -16.04
N PRO A 81 -6.31 -16.26 -15.05
CA PRO A 81 -5.81 -16.46 -13.69
C PRO A 81 -4.52 -17.27 -13.61
N ASP A 82 -4.33 -18.24 -14.51
CA ASP A 82 -3.14 -19.10 -14.54
C ASP A 82 -1.87 -18.34 -14.98
N LYS A 83 -2.02 -17.14 -15.57
CA LYS A 83 -0.92 -16.24 -15.94
C LYS A 83 -0.59 -15.21 -14.85
N ILE A 84 -1.28 -15.25 -13.71
CA ILE A 84 -1.01 -14.38 -12.56
C ILE A 84 -0.10 -15.12 -11.59
N ASN A 85 1.02 -14.49 -11.23
CA ASN A 85 1.94 -15.02 -10.24
C ASN A 85 1.78 -14.28 -8.91
N ILE A 86 1.66 -15.06 -7.83
CA ILE A 86 1.55 -14.56 -6.45
C ILE A 86 2.67 -15.22 -5.65
N GLU A 87 3.55 -14.40 -5.11
CA GLU A 87 4.65 -14.82 -4.23
C GLU A 87 4.45 -14.20 -2.86
N VAL A 88 4.65 -14.97 -1.80
CA VAL A 88 4.54 -14.49 -0.42
C VAL A 88 5.81 -14.83 0.33
N GLY A 89 6.49 -13.80 0.82
CA GLY A 89 7.65 -13.91 1.69
C GLY A 89 7.27 -13.76 3.17
N GLU A 90 8.27 -13.59 4.03
CA GLU A 90 8.04 -13.42 5.48
C GLU A 90 7.25 -12.15 5.83
N ASP A 91 7.49 -11.06 5.09
CA ASP A 91 6.98 -9.73 5.36
C ASP A 91 6.44 -9.03 4.09
N TYR A 92 6.26 -9.75 2.98
CA TYR A 92 5.74 -9.18 1.74
C TYR A 92 4.85 -10.13 0.93
N LEU A 93 3.98 -9.54 0.10
CA LEU A 93 3.29 -10.20 -1.01
C LEU A 93 3.67 -9.51 -2.32
N SER A 94 4.03 -10.29 -3.33
CA SER A 94 4.30 -9.85 -4.70
C SER A 94 3.23 -10.41 -5.63
N LEU A 95 2.59 -9.54 -6.39
CA LEU A 95 1.58 -9.83 -7.41
C LEU A 95 2.12 -9.38 -8.76
N SER A 96 2.27 -10.32 -9.70
CA SER A 96 2.84 -10.03 -11.02
C SER A 96 2.11 -10.75 -12.14
N GLY A 97 2.27 -10.26 -13.36
CA GLY A 97 1.64 -10.83 -14.54
C GLY A 97 1.76 -9.92 -15.75
N ARG A 98 1.00 -10.23 -16.80
CA ARG A 98 1.02 -9.49 -18.05
C ARG A 98 -0.37 -9.36 -18.65
N ILE A 99 -0.72 -8.15 -19.07
CA ILE A 99 -1.87 -7.89 -19.92
C ILE A 99 -1.39 -7.82 -21.36
N GLU A 100 -1.96 -8.66 -22.22
CA GLU A 100 -1.68 -8.62 -23.64
C GLU A 100 -2.37 -7.41 -24.26
N LYS A 101 -1.61 -6.57 -24.97
CA LYS A 101 -2.20 -5.57 -25.85
C LYS A 101 -2.83 -6.34 -27.01
N GLU A 102 -4.13 -6.22 -27.19
CA GLU A 102 -4.78 -6.67 -28.43
C GLU A 102 -4.23 -5.79 -29.57
N VAL A 103 -3.15 -6.19 -30.24
CA VAL A 103 -2.55 -5.49 -31.40
C VAL A 103 -2.69 -6.30 -32.68
N LYS A 104 -3.13 -7.56 -32.61
CA LYS A 104 -2.89 -8.55 -33.67
C LYS A 104 -3.43 -8.19 -35.06
N ASP A 105 -4.28 -7.19 -35.22
CA ASP A 105 -4.58 -6.60 -36.52
C ASP A 105 -4.94 -5.11 -36.35
N GLU A 106 -3.99 -4.19 -36.46
CA GLU A 106 -4.33 -2.75 -36.64
C GLU A 106 -5.00 -2.52 -38.00
N ASP A 107 -4.60 -3.27 -39.03
CA ASP A 107 -5.17 -3.17 -40.38
C ASP A 107 -6.63 -3.67 -40.48
N LYS A 108 -7.10 -4.54 -39.57
CA LYS A 108 -8.48 -5.10 -39.63
C LYS A 108 -9.47 -4.48 -38.65
N ARG A 109 -9.01 -3.72 -37.64
CA ARG A 109 -9.89 -3.15 -36.60
C ARG A 109 -10.35 -1.72 -36.88
N GLY A 110 -9.93 -1.17 -38.02
CA GLY A 110 -10.25 0.20 -38.40
C GLY A 110 -9.52 1.23 -37.53
N LYS A 111 -9.89 2.50 -37.69
CA LYS A 111 -9.22 3.62 -37.01
C LYS A 111 -9.53 3.61 -35.51
N VAL A 112 -8.51 3.38 -34.68
CA VAL A 112 -8.60 3.54 -33.22
C VAL A 112 -8.50 5.03 -32.87
N TYR A 113 -9.46 5.53 -32.09
CA TYR A 113 -9.48 6.94 -31.66
C TYR A 113 -8.77 7.17 -30.32
N ARG A 114 -8.71 6.17 -29.45
CA ARG A 114 -8.16 6.30 -28.09
C ARG A 114 -7.76 4.96 -27.47
N TYR A 115 -6.71 4.97 -26.66
CA TYR A 115 -6.29 3.86 -25.81
C TYR A 115 -6.34 4.31 -24.34
N GLU A 116 -7.22 3.70 -23.55
CA GLU A 116 -7.37 3.98 -22.11
C GLU A 116 -7.10 2.73 -21.25
N ARG A 117 -7.18 1.54 -21.86
CA ARG A 117 -6.92 0.26 -21.20
C ARG A 117 -5.42 0.11 -20.98
N GLU A 118 -5.05 -0.32 -19.78
CA GLU A 118 -3.68 -0.65 -19.44
C GLU A 118 -3.26 -1.97 -20.12
N PHE A 119 -2.02 -2.07 -20.57
CA PHE A 119 -1.43 -3.28 -21.15
C PHE A 119 0.07 -3.35 -20.82
N GLY A 120 0.65 -4.54 -20.88
CA GLY A 120 2.04 -4.78 -20.55
C GLY A 120 2.23 -5.60 -19.27
N GLU A 121 3.47 -5.71 -18.82
CA GLU A 121 3.82 -6.40 -17.59
C GLU A 121 3.53 -5.51 -16.38
N PHE A 122 3.07 -6.14 -15.30
CA PHE A 122 2.91 -5.47 -14.02
C PHE A 122 3.57 -6.27 -12.90
N ARG A 123 4.01 -5.53 -11.89
CA ARG A 123 4.46 -6.06 -10.61
C ARG A 123 4.05 -5.09 -9.52
N ARG A 124 3.32 -5.60 -8.52
CA ARG A 124 2.89 -4.90 -7.32
C ARG A 124 3.44 -5.66 -6.14
N GLU A 125 4.05 -4.96 -5.20
CA GLU A 125 4.59 -5.56 -3.99
C GLU A 125 4.05 -4.80 -2.78
N PHE A 126 3.66 -5.54 -1.76
CA PHE A 126 2.99 -5.03 -0.56
C PHE A 126 3.73 -5.55 0.65
N ALA A 127 4.14 -4.65 1.55
CA ALA A 127 4.61 -5.06 2.87
C ALA A 127 3.40 -5.60 3.67
N LEU A 128 3.59 -6.73 4.34
CA LEU A 128 2.57 -7.32 5.19
C LEU A 128 2.71 -6.75 6.61
N PRO A 129 1.63 -6.21 7.21
CA PRO A 129 1.67 -5.65 8.56
C PRO A 129 1.81 -6.71 9.67
N ALA A 130 1.72 -8.00 9.30
CA ALA A 130 1.75 -9.13 10.20
C ALA A 130 2.27 -10.38 9.47
N ARG A 131 2.86 -11.32 10.23
CA ARG A 131 3.21 -12.65 9.70
C ARG A 131 1.95 -13.43 9.35
N VAL A 132 2.03 -14.21 8.28
CA VAL A 132 0.91 -15.01 7.74
C VAL A 132 1.24 -16.50 7.78
N LYS A 133 0.19 -17.34 7.79
CA LYS A 133 0.31 -18.80 7.65
C LYS A 133 0.38 -19.13 6.16
N THR A 134 1.59 -19.33 5.65
CA THR A 134 1.84 -19.56 4.22
C THR A 134 1.07 -20.74 3.64
N ASP A 135 0.89 -21.81 4.43
CA ASP A 135 0.20 -23.03 4.00
C ASP A 135 -1.31 -22.86 3.80
N ASP A 136 -1.90 -21.81 4.41
CA ASP A 136 -3.34 -21.53 4.37
C ASP A 136 -3.71 -20.35 3.46
N ILE A 137 -2.75 -19.84 2.68
CA ILE A 137 -3.01 -18.74 1.74
C ILE A 137 -3.90 -19.26 0.61
N SER A 138 -4.91 -18.47 0.24
CA SER A 138 -5.78 -18.78 -0.90
C SER A 138 -5.96 -17.59 -1.82
N ALA A 139 -6.07 -17.87 -3.11
CA ALA A 139 -6.32 -16.88 -4.15
C ALA A 139 -7.49 -17.34 -5.02
N LYS A 140 -8.44 -16.44 -5.30
CA LYS A 140 -9.61 -16.71 -6.14
C LYS A 140 -9.81 -15.57 -7.11
N ALA A 141 -9.91 -15.90 -8.39
CA ALA A 141 -10.26 -14.95 -9.44
C ALA A 141 -11.70 -15.19 -9.90
N LYS A 142 -12.53 -14.14 -9.89
CA LYS A 142 -13.91 -14.18 -10.38
C LYS A 142 -14.25 -12.87 -11.05
N ASN A 143 -14.79 -12.93 -12.27
CA ASN A 143 -15.26 -11.76 -13.02
C ASN A 143 -14.22 -10.63 -13.14
N GLY A 144 -12.93 -10.97 -13.33
CA GLY A 144 -11.85 -9.98 -13.44
C GLY A 144 -11.37 -9.38 -12.12
N VAL A 145 -11.82 -9.91 -10.97
CA VAL A 145 -11.37 -9.51 -9.64
C VAL A 145 -10.64 -10.69 -9.00
N LEU A 146 -9.41 -10.44 -8.56
CA LEU A 146 -8.58 -11.37 -7.80
C LEU A 146 -8.68 -11.04 -6.31
N THR A 147 -9.06 -12.01 -5.49
CA THR A 147 -9.02 -11.91 -4.03
C THR A 147 -7.98 -12.88 -3.49
N ILE A 148 -7.02 -12.35 -2.74
CA ILE A 148 -5.99 -13.10 -2.03
C ILE A 148 -6.28 -12.96 -0.53
N THR A 149 -6.42 -14.09 0.15
CA THR A 149 -6.64 -14.17 1.58
C THR A 149 -5.39 -14.74 2.24
N LEU A 150 -4.82 -13.99 3.17
CA LEU A 150 -3.64 -14.37 3.94
C LEU A 150 -3.99 -14.46 5.44
N PRO A 151 -4.27 -15.65 5.97
CA PRO A 151 -4.51 -15.83 7.40
C PRO A 151 -3.27 -15.45 8.21
N LYS A 152 -3.46 -14.72 9.31
CA LYS A 152 -2.36 -14.35 10.21
C LYS A 152 -1.84 -15.55 10.98
N SER A 153 -0.54 -15.55 11.27
CA SER A 153 0.04 -16.52 12.20
C SER A 153 -0.53 -16.34 13.60
N GLU A 154 -0.54 -17.41 14.41
CA GLU A 154 -1.04 -17.33 15.79
C GLU A 154 -0.24 -16.31 16.62
N GLU A 155 1.07 -16.22 16.40
CA GLU A 155 1.95 -15.23 17.05
C GLU A 155 1.61 -13.77 16.68
N ALA A 156 1.05 -13.54 15.50
CA ALA A 156 0.73 -12.20 15.01
C ALA A 156 -0.69 -11.76 15.42
N LYS A 157 -1.48 -12.62 16.05
CA LYS A 157 -2.79 -12.25 16.60
C LYS A 157 -2.60 -11.40 17.85
N LYS A 158 -3.39 -10.34 17.96
CA LYS A 158 -3.31 -9.41 19.10
C LYS A 158 -3.77 -10.12 20.37
N HIS A 159 -2.89 -10.23 21.37
CA HIS A 159 -3.25 -10.71 22.70
C HIS A 159 -3.50 -9.55 23.65
N LYS A 160 -4.59 -9.60 24.42
CA LYS A 160 -4.85 -8.64 25.49
C LYS A 160 -4.04 -9.03 26.72
N VAL A 161 -3.14 -8.16 27.14
CA VAL A 161 -2.44 -8.30 28.42
C VAL A 161 -3.25 -7.57 29.49
N LYS A 162 -3.64 -8.27 30.56
CA LYS A 162 -4.22 -7.62 31.73
C LYS A 162 -3.09 -7.00 32.54
N VAL A 163 -3.25 -5.74 32.94
CA VAL A 163 -2.31 -5.08 33.84
C VAL A 163 -2.68 -5.48 35.27
N GLU A 164 -1.74 -6.11 35.97
CA GLU A 164 -1.86 -6.35 37.42
C GLU A 164 -1.40 -5.10 38.17
N VAL A 165 -2.21 -4.66 39.14
CA VAL A 165 -1.81 -3.60 40.08
C VAL A 165 -1.09 -4.29 41.23
N VAL A 166 0.16 -3.91 41.48
CA VAL A 166 0.94 -4.36 42.62
C VAL A 166 0.93 -3.24 43.65
N ASP A 167 0.42 -3.55 44.85
CA ASP A 167 0.41 -2.66 46.02
C ASP A 167 1.79 -2.55 46.70
#